data_AF-A0A2V2N2K7-F1
#
_entry.id   AF-A0A2V2N2K7-F1
#
_cell.length_a   1.000
_cell.length_b   1.000
_cell.length_c   1.000
_cell.angle_alpha   90.00
_cell.angle_beta   90.00
_cell.angle_gamma   90.00
#
_symmetry.space_group_name_H-M   'P 1'
#
loop_
_entity.id
_entity.type
_entity.pdbx_description
1 polymer ?
#
loop_
_entity_poly.entity_id
_entity_poly.type
_entity_poly.pdbx_seq_one_letter_code
_entity_poly.pdbx_strand_id
1 'polypeptide(L)'
;MNPGSLEQYRSDLSLAYSNAGSFQLPKTPLGAVTAGIREMISSYLTDSEVFYQREDLVNEYAALLYAHGWFDAAIYLGYLTGLTPPIYLPEDKSIPCDQHERLLEKRNRYELMLHDALGSIEIAPPSGSPLYTAAVYIRKKGEDVFLNNPVTGYMQELGLISYGYGWIDAGLRAGLFNIVANPHLFTTETDPDL
;
A
#
# COMPACT_ATOMS: atom_id res chain seq x y z
N MET A 1 -12.19 10.10 -13.40
CA MET A 1 -12.93 11.05 -12.53
C MET A 1 -12.48 10.77 -11.11
N ASN A 2 -12.38 11.78 -10.24
CA ASN A 2 -12.11 11.53 -8.83
C ASN A 2 -13.33 10.80 -8.22
N PRO A 3 -13.12 9.78 -7.37
CA PRO A 3 -14.23 9.07 -6.75
C PRO A 3 -15.05 10.02 -5.86
N GLY A 4 -16.37 9.92 -5.96
CA GLY A 4 -17.31 10.78 -5.21
C GLY A 4 -17.56 10.32 -3.77
N SER A 5 -17.22 9.07 -3.44
CA SER A 5 -17.41 8.45 -2.12
C SER A 5 -16.38 7.33 -1.90
N LEU A 6 -16.25 6.89 -0.65
CA LEU A 6 -15.41 5.73 -0.30
C LEU A 6 -15.91 4.44 -0.96
N GLU A 7 -17.23 4.24 -1.02
CA GLU A 7 -17.85 3.09 -1.67
C GLU A 7 -17.54 3.05 -3.19
N GLN A 8 -17.63 4.20 -3.86
CA GLN A 8 -17.26 4.29 -5.28
C GLN A 8 -15.78 3.98 -5.46
N TYR A 9 -14.92 4.51 -4.60
CA TYR A 9 -13.48 4.26 -4.65
C TYR A 9 -13.14 2.78 -4.43
N ARG A 10 -13.78 2.11 -3.46
CA ARG A 10 -13.64 0.66 -3.23
C ARG A 10 -14.04 -0.14 -4.47
N SER A 11 -15.19 0.22 -5.06
CA SER A 11 -15.70 -0.43 -6.28
C SER A 11 -14.76 -0.24 -7.46
N ASP A 12 -14.28 0.98 -7.70
CA ASP A 12 -13.37 1.31 -8.79
C ASP A 12 -12.02 0.58 -8.64
N LEU A 13 -11.45 0.56 -7.43
CA LEU A 13 -10.19 -0.12 -7.15
C LEU A 13 -10.30 -1.63 -7.30
N SER A 14 -11.41 -2.22 -6.81
CA SER A 14 -11.69 -3.66 -6.94
C SER A 14 -11.90 -4.08 -8.39
N LEU A 15 -12.59 -3.24 -9.17
CA LEU A 15 -12.77 -3.45 -10.61
C LEU A 15 -11.44 -3.33 -11.36
N ALA A 16 -10.62 -2.33 -11.04
CA ALA A 16 -9.29 -2.17 -11.61
C ALA A 16 -8.42 -3.40 -11.32
N TYR A 17 -8.45 -3.91 -10.09
CA TYR A 17 -7.69 -5.11 -9.71
C TYR A 17 -8.20 -6.38 -10.42
N SER A 18 -9.53 -6.54 -10.54
CA SER A 18 -10.14 -7.67 -11.26
C SER A 18 -9.75 -7.71 -12.74
N ASN A 19 -9.51 -6.54 -13.35
CA ASN A 19 -9.06 -6.40 -14.73
C ASN A 19 -7.53 -6.43 -14.88
N ALA A 20 -6.78 -6.49 -13.78
CA ALA A 20 -5.33 -6.42 -13.80
C ALA A 20 -4.72 -7.69 -14.40
N GLY A 21 -3.90 -7.52 -15.44
CA GLY A 21 -3.15 -8.62 -16.06
C GLY A 21 -1.85 -8.96 -15.31
N SER A 22 -1.22 -10.05 -15.71
CA SER A 22 0.19 -10.38 -15.38
C SER A 22 0.79 -11.10 -16.58
N PHE A 23 2.07 -10.84 -16.87
CA PHE A 23 2.85 -11.57 -17.87
C PHE A 23 3.78 -12.62 -17.26
N GLN A 24 3.87 -12.67 -15.93
CA GLN A 24 4.82 -13.57 -15.25
C GLN A 24 4.31 -15.01 -15.26
N LEU A 25 5.17 -15.93 -15.69
CA LEU A 25 4.84 -17.35 -15.74
C LEU A 25 4.73 -17.92 -14.32
N PRO A 26 3.66 -18.68 -14.00
CA PRO A 26 3.55 -19.38 -12.73
C PRO A 26 4.77 -20.29 -12.50
N LYS A 27 5.23 -20.40 -11.25
CA LYS A 27 6.41 -21.19 -10.84
C LYS A 27 7.78 -20.67 -11.32
N THR A 28 7.87 -19.38 -11.62
CA THR A 28 9.15 -18.66 -11.71
C THR A 28 9.33 -17.79 -10.47
N PRO A 29 10.56 -17.39 -10.11
CA PRO A 29 10.77 -16.47 -8.99
C PRO A 29 9.95 -15.17 -9.12
N LEU A 30 9.86 -14.59 -10.33
CA LEU A 30 9.02 -13.42 -10.56
C LEU A 30 7.53 -13.74 -10.49
N GLY A 31 7.11 -14.93 -10.95
CA GLY A 31 5.75 -15.42 -10.79
C GLY A 31 5.35 -15.61 -9.32
N ALA A 32 6.27 -16.06 -8.47
CA ALA A 32 6.08 -16.16 -7.03
C ALA A 32 5.92 -14.79 -6.36
N VAL A 33 6.77 -13.82 -6.72
CA VAL A 33 6.62 -12.43 -6.25
C VAL A 33 5.28 -11.86 -6.69
N THR A 34 4.88 -12.05 -7.96
CA THR A 34 3.56 -11.63 -8.44
C THR A 34 2.42 -12.28 -7.64
N ALA A 35 2.53 -13.57 -7.31
CA ALA A 35 1.51 -14.27 -6.53
C ALA A 35 1.37 -13.67 -5.13
N GLY A 36 2.49 -13.45 -4.42
CA GLY A 36 2.47 -12.83 -3.09
C GLY A 36 1.94 -11.39 -3.11
N ILE A 37 2.29 -10.60 -4.13
CA ILE A 37 1.72 -9.25 -4.32
C ILE A 37 0.20 -9.32 -4.52
N ARG A 38 -0.29 -10.24 -5.38
CA ARG A 38 -1.72 -10.42 -5.64
C ARG A 38 -2.47 -10.86 -4.39
N GLU A 39 -1.88 -11.75 -3.60
CA GLU A 39 -2.42 -12.15 -2.30
C GLU A 39 -2.59 -10.93 -1.40
N MET A 40 -1.56 -10.10 -1.23
CA MET A 40 -1.64 -8.91 -0.39
C MET A 40 -2.71 -7.92 -0.87
N ILE A 41 -2.77 -7.61 -2.17
CA ILE A 41 -3.80 -6.72 -2.71
C ILE A 41 -5.21 -7.31 -2.44
N SER A 42 -5.40 -8.59 -2.73
CA SER A 42 -6.70 -9.26 -2.56
C SER A 42 -7.15 -9.32 -1.10
N SER A 43 -6.22 -9.61 -0.18
CA SER A 43 -6.50 -9.68 1.25
C SER A 43 -6.98 -8.33 1.79
N TYR A 44 -6.28 -7.25 1.47
CA TYR A 44 -6.66 -5.91 1.97
C TYR A 44 -7.91 -5.33 1.28
N LEU A 45 -8.18 -5.69 0.02
CA LEU A 45 -9.48 -5.40 -0.60
C LEU A 45 -10.61 -6.17 0.12
N THR A 46 -10.38 -7.43 0.49
CA THR A 46 -11.36 -8.24 1.24
C THR A 46 -11.57 -7.69 2.64
N ASP A 47 -10.50 -7.34 3.36
CA ASP A 47 -10.58 -6.72 4.69
C ASP A 47 -11.37 -5.42 4.65
N SER A 48 -11.18 -4.60 3.62
CA SER A 48 -11.96 -3.36 3.46
C SER A 48 -13.46 -3.62 3.38
N GLU A 49 -13.89 -4.67 2.70
CA GLU A 49 -15.30 -5.05 2.61
C GLU A 49 -15.84 -5.55 3.96
N VAL A 50 -15.01 -6.28 4.73
CA VAL A 50 -15.36 -6.69 6.10
C VAL A 50 -15.52 -5.47 7.02
N PHE A 51 -14.64 -4.47 6.92
CA PHE A 51 -14.76 -3.24 7.70
C PHE A 51 -15.97 -2.41 7.30
N TYR A 52 -16.28 -2.34 6.00
CA TYR A 52 -17.49 -1.70 5.51
C TYR A 52 -18.76 -2.31 6.15
N GLN A 53 -18.86 -3.64 6.17
CA GLN A 53 -20.00 -4.35 6.78
C GLN A 53 -20.12 -4.13 8.29
N ARG A 54 -19.04 -3.72 8.95
CA ARG A 54 -18.99 -3.40 10.38
C ARG A 54 -19.11 -1.90 10.65
N GLU A 55 -19.37 -1.09 9.63
CA GLU A 55 -19.43 0.37 9.70
C GLU A 55 -18.13 0.99 10.24
N ASP A 56 -16.99 0.34 10.02
CA ASP A 56 -15.67 0.76 10.51
C ASP A 56 -14.88 1.51 9.43
N LEU A 57 -15.32 2.74 9.15
CA LEU A 57 -14.84 3.57 8.05
C LEU A 57 -13.33 3.85 8.11
N VAL A 58 -12.78 4.04 9.32
CA VAL A 58 -11.35 4.30 9.51
C VAL A 58 -10.51 3.08 9.09
N ASN A 59 -10.96 1.89 9.44
CA ASN A 59 -10.24 0.66 9.09
C ASN A 59 -10.43 0.28 7.62
N GLU A 60 -11.64 0.45 7.09
CA GLU A 60 -11.92 0.29 5.66
C GLU A 60 -11.01 1.18 4.81
N TYR A 61 -10.98 2.47 5.12
CA TYR A 61 -10.22 3.45 4.35
C TYR A 61 -8.72 3.15 4.33
N ALA A 62 -8.13 2.87 5.49
CA ALA A 62 -6.71 2.53 5.59
C ALA A 62 -6.38 1.23 4.81
N ALA A 63 -7.23 0.21 4.88
CA ALA A 63 -7.02 -1.05 4.15
C ALA A 63 -7.05 -0.84 2.64
N LEU A 64 -7.99 -0.03 2.12
CA LEU A 64 -8.06 0.31 0.70
C LEU A 64 -6.83 1.05 0.21
N LEU A 65 -6.35 2.04 0.98
CA LEU A 65 -5.19 2.84 0.58
C LEU A 65 -3.92 2.00 0.61
N TYR A 66 -3.78 1.12 1.60
CA TYR A 66 -2.69 0.16 1.66
C TYR A 66 -2.70 -0.80 0.46
N ALA A 67 -3.87 -1.39 0.12
CA ALA A 67 -4.03 -2.22 -1.07
C ALA A 67 -3.68 -1.46 -2.38
N HIS A 68 -4.08 -0.19 -2.47
CA HIS A 68 -3.75 0.66 -3.61
C HIS A 68 -2.24 0.90 -3.71
N GLY A 69 -1.54 1.14 -2.60
CA GLY A 69 -0.08 1.28 -2.57
C GLY A 69 0.63 0.05 -3.13
N TRP A 70 0.21 -1.15 -2.71
CA TRP A 70 0.69 -2.41 -3.28
C TRP A 70 0.43 -2.52 -4.78
N PHE A 71 -0.78 -2.16 -5.21
CA PHE A 71 -1.18 -2.31 -6.61
C PHE A 71 -0.42 -1.36 -7.53
N ASP A 72 -0.27 -0.10 -7.15
CA ASP A 72 0.53 0.87 -7.91
C ASP A 72 2.00 0.47 -7.97
N ALA A 73 2.56 -0.01 -6.86
CA ALA A 73 3.94 -0.52 -6.84
C ALA A 73 4.11 -1.72 -7.78
N ALA A 74 3.13 -2.62 -7.80
CA ALA A 74 3.14 -3.79 -8.68
C ALA A 74 3.06 -3.43 -10.17
N ILE A 75 2.24 -2.42 -10.51
CA ILE A 75 2.17 -1.88 -11.88
C ILE A 75 3.51 -1.22 -12.25
N TYR A 76 4.04 -0.38 -11.36
CA TYR A 76 5.32 0.32 -11.57
C TYR A 76 6.49 -0.65 -11.80
N LEU A 77 6.55 -1.73 -11.02
CA LEU A 77 7.60 -2.75 -11.14
C LEU A 77 7.37 -3.73 -12.31
N GLY A 78 6.22 -3.67 -12.98
CA GLY A 78 5.89 -4.55 -14.10
C GLY A 78 5.47 -5.96 -13.70
N TYR A 79 5.09 -6.17 -12.44
CA TYR A 79 4.48 -7.42 -11.99
C TYR A 79 3.01 -7.54 -12.42
N LEU A 80 2.32 -6.40 -12.49
CA LEU A 80 0.93 -6.30 -12.93
C LEU A 80 0.79 -5.29 -14.08
N THR A 81 -0.27 -5.42 -14.85
CA THR A 81 -0.70 -4.40 -15.82
C THR A 81 -2.06 -3.84 -15.43
N GLY A 82 -2.31 -2.60 -15.83
CA GLY A 82 -3.58 -1.92 -15.59
C GLY A 82 -3.37 -0.46 -15.23
N LEU A 83 -4.45 0.17 -14.81
CA LEU A 83 -4.47 1.51 -14.25
C LEU A 83 -5.35 1.49 -13.00
N THR A 84 -4.91 2.16 -11.96
CA THR A 84 -5.67 2.37 -10.74
C THR A 84 -6.51 3.65 -10.83
N PRO A 85 -7.62 3.74 -10.08
CA PRO A 85 -8.34 5.00 -9.95
C PRO A 85 -7.48 6.04 -9.22
N PRO A 86 -7.74 7.35 -9.38
CA PRO A 86 -7.12 8.37 -8.54
C PRO A 86 -7.36 8.09 -7.06
N ILE A 87 -6.35 8.38 -6.22
CA ILE A 87 -6.46 8.24 -4.77
C ILE A 87 -7.62 9.11 -4.24
N TYR A 88 -8.47 8.51 -3.41
CA TYR A 88 -9.54 9.22 -2.70
C TYR A 88 -9.01 9.84 -1.40
N LEU A 89 -9.06 11.17 -1.27
CA LEU A 89 -8.57 11.92 -0.11
C LEU A 89 -9.72 12.77 0.50
N PRO A 90 -10.66 12.14 1.25
CA PRO A 90 -11.78 12.85 1.84
C PRO A 90 -11.36 13.78 2.99
N GLU A 91 -12.16 14.81 3.23
CA GLU A 91 -12.04 15.65 4.44
C GLU A 91 -12.56 14.92 5.68
N ASP A 92 -12.03 15.21 6.87
CA ASP A 92 -12.39 14.57 8.14
C ASP A 92 -13.89 14.64 8.48
N LYS A 93 -14.61 15.65 7.95
CA LYS A 93 -16.07 15.78 8.11
C LYS A 93 -16.86 14.61 7.53
N SER A 94 -16.22 13.76 6.70
CA SER A 94 -16.83 12.53 6.19
C SER A 94 -16.89 11.41 7.23
N ILE A 95 -16.20 11.54 8.37
CA ILE A 95 -16.13 10.51 9.41
C ILE A 95 -17.14 10.78 10.53
N PRO A 96 -17.95 9.79 10.92
CA PRO A 96 -18.81 9.84 12.10
C PRO A 96 -18.04 10.24 13.36
N CYS A 97 -18.65 11.10 14.19
CA CYS A 97 -18.00 11.68 15.37
C CYS A 97 -17.52 10.62 16.38
N ASP A 98 -18.23 9.50 16.48
CA ASP A 98 -17.89 8.36 17.34
C ASP A 98 -16.65 7.58 16.86
N GLN A 99 -16.15 7.85 15.66
CA GLN A 99 -14.92 7.25 15.12
C GLN A 99 -13.71 8.22 15.13
N HIS A 100 -13.86 9.46 15.61
CA HIS A 100 -12.78 10.46 15.59
C HIS A 100 -11.58 10.04 16.45
N GLU A 101 -11.81 9.48 17.64
CA GLU A 101 -10.71 8.98 18.48
C GLU A 101 -9.97 7.82 17.81
N ARG A 102 -10.70 6.92 17.14
CA ARG A 102 -10.13 5.81 16.38
C ARG A 102 -9.30 6.31 15.20
N LEU A 103 -9.78 7.33 14.49
CA LEU A 103 -9.05 7.96 13.39
C LEU A 103 -7.71 8.52 13.89
N LEU A 104 -7.73 9.26 14.99
CA LEU A 104 -6.52 9.85 15.55
C LEU A 104 -5.53 8.78 16.02
N GLU A 105 -5.99 7.77 16.76
CA GLU A 105 -5.16 6.64 17.20
C GLU A 105 -4.52 5.94 16.00
N LYS A 106 -5.33 5.56 15.01
CA LYS A 106 -4.86 4.78 13.88
C LYS A 106 -3.87 5.57 13.03
N ARG A 107 -4.14 6.86 12.78
CA ARG A 107 -3.22 7.74 12.06
C ARG A 107 -1.88 7.82 12.75
N ASN A 108 -1.85 8.12 14.05
CA ASN A 108 -0.61 8.23 14.83
C ASN A 108 0.18 6.91 14.83
N ARG A 109 -0.51 5.77 14.99
CA ARG A 109 0.14 4.46 14.97
C ARG A 109 0.74 4.14 13.60
N TYR A 110 0.02 4.41 12.52
CA TYR A 110 0.51 4.16 11.15
C TYR A 110 1.66 5.08 10.77
N GLU A 111 1.62 6.34 11.21
CA GLU A 111 2.72 7.30 11.04
C GLU A 111 4.02 6.76 11.64
N LEU A 112 3.97 6.29 12.89
CA LEU A 112 5.13 5.69 13.57
C LEU A 112 5.60 4.42 12.86
N MET A 113 4.68 3.54 12.45
CA MET A 113 5.01 2.31 11.73
C MET A 113 5.74 2.59 10.41
N LEU A 114 5.24 3.52 9.59
CA LEU A 114 5.89 3.89 8.32
C LEU A 114 7.25 4.56 8.55
N HIS A 115 7.35 5.45 9.53
CA HIS A 115 8.61 6.07 9.90
C HIS A 115 9.65 5.01 10.30
N ASP A 116 9.28 4.08 11.18
CA ASP A 116 10.17 3.04 11.67
C ASP A 116 10.55 2.04 10.58
N ALA A 117 9.63 1.69 9.69
CA ALA A 117 9.91 0.87 8.52
C ALA A 117 10.92 1.51 7.58
N LEU A 118 10.77 2.80 7.25
CA LEU A 118 11.71 3.55 6.42
C LEU A 118 13.11 3.62 7.05
N GLY A 119 13.17 3.75 8.38
CA GLY A 119 14.42 3.71 9.15
C GLY A 119 15.05 2.31 9.26
N SER A 120 14.28 1.27 8.93
CA SER A 120 14.67 -0.13 9.09
C SER A 120 15.07 -0.82 7.78
N ILE A 121 15.08 -0.10 6.66
CA ILE A 121 15.41 -0.63 5.34
C ILE A 121 16.59 0.08 4.66
N GLU A 122 17.38 -0.71 3.94
CA GLU A 122 18.43 -0.24 3.02
C GLU A 122 18.16 -0.74 1.60
N ILE A 123 18.55 0.04 0.59
CA ILE A 123 18.40 -0.38 -0.81
C ILE A 123 19.33 -1.57 -1.08
N ALA A 124 18.76 -2.68 -1.55
CA ALA A 124 19.52 -3.91 -1.80
C ALA A 124 20.23 -3.93 -3.18
N PRO A 125 19.59 -3.50 -4.29
CA PRO A 125 20.25 -3.50 -5.59
C PRO A 125 21.45 -2.54 -5.67
N PRO A 126 22.50 -2.85 -6.46
CA PRO A 126 23.65 -1.96 -6.64
C PRO A 126 23.28 -0.71 -7.44
N SER A 127 23.92 0.43 -7.14
CA SER A 127 23.57 1.78 -7.62
C SER A 127 23.58 2.00 -9.14
N GLY A 128 24.19 1.11 -9.93
CA GLY A 128 24.17 1.14 -11.39
C GLY A 128 23.06 0.31 -12.04
N SER A 129 22.24 -0.42 -11.26
CA SER A 129 21.20 -1.29 -11.80
C SER A 129 19.87 -0.55 -11.99
N PRO A 130 19.04 -0.93 -12.98
CA PRO A 130 17.67 -0.42 -13.09
C PRO A 130 16.83 -0.64 -11.82
N LEU A 131 17.09 -1.74 -11.10
CA LEU A 131 16.41 -2.06 -9.85
C LEU A 131 16.79 -1.11 -8.71
N TYR A 132 17.99 -0.52 -8.71
CA TYR A 132 18.32 0.53 -7.76
C TYR A 132 17.48 1.77 -7.99
N THR A 133 17.33 2.21 -9.24
CA THR A 133 16.44 3.33 -9.59
C THR A 133 14.99 3.05 -9.15
N ALA A 134 14.51 1.83 -9.35
CA ALA A 134 13.20 1.41 -8.88
C ALA A 134 13.09 1.44 -7.35
N ALA A 135 14.10 0.93 -6.63
CA ALA A 135 14.14 0.94 -5.16
C ALA A 135 14.17 2.37 -4.59
N VAL A 136 14.96 3.28 -5.19
CA VAL A 136 14.98 4.72 -4.82
C VAL A 136 13.60 5.33 -5.02
N TYR A 137 12.94 5.06 -6.15
CA TYR A 137 11.62 5.60 -6.43
C TYR A 137 10.56 5.08 -5.44
N ILE A 138 10.58 3.78 -5.14
CA ILE A 138 9.65 3.17 -4.18
C ILE A 138 9.88 3.74 -2.77
N ARG A 139 11.14 3.85 -2.33
CA ARG A 139 11.48 4.46 -1.04
C ARG A 139 10.94 5.89 -0.97
N LYS A 140 11.13 6.66 -2.05
CA LYS A 140 10.61 8.02 -2.16
C LYS A 140 9.08 8.07 -2.01
N LYS A 141 8.33 7.08 -2.51
CA LYS A 141 6.87 7.03 -2.31
C LYS A 141 6.46 6.92 -0.84
N GLY A 142 7.24 6.20 -0.03
CA GLY A 142 7.04 6.17 1.43
C GLY A 142 7.47 7.48 2.11
N GLU A 143 8.59 8.08 1.69
CA GLU A 143 9.12 9.32 2.30
C GLU A 143 8.30 10.57 1.94
N ASP A 144 7.77 10.65 0.72
CA ASP A 144 7.00 11.79 0.21
C ASP A 144 5.74 12.04 1.07
N VAL A 145 5.22 11.00 1.74
CA VAL A 145 4.13 11.09 2.73
C VAL A 145 4.40 12.23 3.73
N PHE A 146 5.63 12.31 4.25
CA PHE A 146 6.02 13.26 5.31
C PHE A 146 6.63 14.56 4.77
N LEU A 147 7.28 14.51 3.60
CA LEU A 147 8.10 15.62 3.13
C LEU A 147 7.37 16.60 2.23
N ASN A 148 6.37 16.14 1.47
CA ASN A 148 5.85 16.87 0.32
C ASN A 148 4.32 16.98 0.25
N ASN A 149 3.58 16.54 1.28
CA ASN A 149 2.12 16.57 1.26
C ASN A 149 1.54 17.72 2.09
N PRO A 150 0.85 18.70 1.47
CA PRO A 150 0.21 19.81 2.18
C PRO A 150 -1.19 19.45 2.73
N VAL A 151 -1.48 18.16 2.94
CA VAL A 151 -2.76 17.74 3.49
C VAL A 151 -2.87 18.16 4.95
N THR A 152 -4.08 18.43 5.43
CA THR A 152 -4.32 18.97 6.78
C THR A 152 -5.37 18.20 7.57
N GLY A 153 -6.01 17.19 6.96
CA GLY A 153 -7.00 16.33 7.61
C GLY A 153 -6.43 14.97 7.96
N TYR A 154 -6.82 14.42 9.11
CA TYR A 154 -6.35 13.12 9.60
C TYR A 154 -6.72 11.97 8.67
N MET A 155 -7.85 12.05 7.95
CA MET A 155 -8.20 11.08 6.92
C MET A 155 -7.19 11.11 5.77
N GLN A 156 -6.88 12.28 5.26
CA GLN A 156 -5.95 12.43 4.14
C GLN A 156 -4.54 11.96 4.54
N GLU A 157 -4.10 12.32 5.75
CA GLU A 157 -2.85 11.84 6.33
C GLU A 157 -2.82 10.31 6.44
N LEU A 158 -3.83 9.71 7.10
CA LEU A 158 -3.92 8.26 7.26
C LEU A 158 -3.90 7.55 5.90
N GLY A 159 -4.59 8.12 4.90
CA GLY A 159 -4.65 7.56 3.56
C GLY A 159 -3.31 7.56 2.86
N LEU A 160 -2.59 8.69 2.90
CA LEU A 160 -1.27 8.81 2.30
C LEU A 160 -0.23 7.94 3.02
N ILE A 161 -0.27 7.87 4.36
CA ILE A 161 0.58 6.98 5.14
C ILE A 161 0.33 5.53 4.77
N SER A 162 -0.93 5.09 4.75
CA SER A 162 -1.30 3.70 4.40
C SER A 162 -0.87 3.36 2.97
N TYR A 163 -1.07 4.29 2.02
CA TYR A 163 -0.64 4.15 0.64
C TYR A 163 0.88 4.03 0.51
N GLY A 164 1.64 4.93 1.16
CA GLY A 164 3.10 4.88 1.19
C GLY A 164 3.62 3.59 1.80
N TYR A 165 2.97 3.09 2.85
CA TYR A 165 3.32 1.81 3.48
C TYR A 165 3.15 0.63 2.53
N GLY A 166 2.06 0.61 1.74
CA GLY A 166 1.85 -0.40 0.70
C GLY A 166 2.95 -0.42 -0.37
N TRP A 167 3.48 0.76 -0.74
CA TRP A 167 4.63 0.85 -1.65
C TRP A 167 5.90 0.22 -1.05
N ILE A 168 6.19 0.52 0.22
CA ILE A 168 7.39 0.01 0.91
C ILE A 168 7.34 -1.52 1.03
N ASP A 169 6.22 -2.07 1.49
CA ASP A 169 6.09 -3.52 1.63
C ASP A 169 6.11 -4.25 0.28
N ALA A 170 5.55 -3.66 -0.78
CA ALA A 170 5.68 -4.19 -2.13
C ALA A 170 7.13 -4.23 -2.62
N GLY A 171 7.91 -3.19 -2.33
CA GLY A 171 9.34 -3.16 -2.63
C GLY A 171 10.13 -4.22 -1.87
N LEU A 172 9.83 -4.44 -0.60
CA LEU A 172 10.43 -5.51 0.20
C LEU A 172 10.09 -6.88 -0.36
N ARG A 173 8.82 -7.11 -0.69
CA ARG A 173 8.37 -8.36 -1.31
C ARG A 173 9.05 -8.64 -2.64
N ALA A 174 9.38 -7.58 -3.39
CA ALA A 174 10.14 -7.66 -4.63
C ALA A 174 11.66 -7.77 -4.44
N GLY A 175 12.17 -7.81 -3.20
CA GLY A 175 13.60 -7.92 -2.90
C GLY A 175 14.41 -6.65 -3.16
N LEU A 176 13.77 -5.48 -3.17
CA LEU A 176 14.43 -4.20 -3.42
C LEU A 176 15.10 -3.60 -2.18
N PHE A 177 14.79 -4.14 -1.01
CA PHE A 177 15.28 -3.65 0.26
C PHE A 177 15.81 -4.78 1.13
N ASN A 178 16.90 -4.51 1.83
CA ASN A 178 17.37 -5.31 2.96
C ASN A 178 16.72 -4.77 4.24
N ILE A 179 16.29 -5.68 5.11
CA ILE A 179 15.84 -5.33 6.46
C ILE A 179 17.06 -5.28 7.37
N VAL A 180 17.38 -4.09 7.88
CA VAL A 180 18.53 -3.86 8.77
C VAL A 180 18.12 -3.68 10.23
N ALA A 181 16.83 -3.50 10.50
CA ALA A 181 16.25 -3.46 11.85
C ALA A 181 14.76 -3.90 11.83
N ASN A 182 14.18 -4.17 13.00
CA ASN A 182 12.72 -4.36 13.20
C ASN A 182 12.00 -5.25 12.15
N PRO A 183 12.41 -6.51 11.92
CA PRO A 183 11.83 -7.35 10.86
C PRO A 183 10.33 -7.63 11.00
N HIS A 184 9.78 -7.55 12.22
CA HIS A 184 8.36 -7.75 12.51
C HIS A 184 7.44 -6.65 11.95
N LEU A 185 8.00 -5.54 11.45
CA LEU A 185 7.22 -4.47 10.82
C LEU A 185 6.78 -4.81 9.38
N PHE A 186 7.31 -5.89 8.80
CA PHE A 186 7.21 -6.21 7.38
C PHE A 186 6.53 -7.55 7.13
N THR A 187 5.84 -7.67 5.99
CA THR A 187 5.24 -8.94 5.56
C THR A 187 6.24 -9.74 4.71
N THR A 188 7.07 -10.58 5.33
CA THR A 188 8.22 -11.24 4.67
C THR A 188 8.08 -12.76 4.47
N GLU A 189 6.98 -13.40 4.88
CA GLU A 189 6.84 -14.87 4.79
C GLU A 189 6.77 -15.35 3.33
N THR A 190 7.59 -16.34 2.95
CA THR A 190 7.59 -16.97 1.62
C THR A 190 7.15 -18.43 1.69
N ASP A 191 6.51 -18.92 0.62
CA ASP A 191 6.19 -20.34 0.44
C ASP A 191 7.49 -21.19 0.47
N PRO A 192 7.60 -22.18 1.38
CA PRO A 192 8.79 -23.03 1.49
C PRO A 192 9.01 -23.98 0.29
N ASP A 193 8.03 -24.14 -0.60
CA ASP A 193 8.07 -25.07 -1.74
C ASP A 193 8.51 -24.40 -3.08
N LEU A 194 9.06 -23.18 -3.02
CA LEU A 194 9.70 -22.47 -4.14
C LEU A 194 11.22 -22.69 -4.23
#